data_AF-A0A7J8E2B0-F1
#
_entry.id   AF-A0A7J8E2B0-F1
#
_cell.length_a   1.000
_cell.length_b   1.000
_cell.length_c   1.000
_cell.angle_alpha   90.00
_cell.angle_beta   90.00
_cell.angle_gamma   90.00
#
_symmetry.space_group_name_H-M   'P 1'
#
loop_
_entity.id
_entity.type
_entity.pdbx_description
1 polymer ?
#
loop_
_entity_poly.entity_id
_entity_poly.type
_entity_poly.pdbx_seq_one_letter_code
_entity_poly.pdbx_strand_id
1 'polypeptide(L)'
;MTPYYPVGMGNGTPCSLKQNRPRSSTVMYICHPESKHEILSVAEVTTCEYEVVILTPLLCNHPKYRFRASPVNDIFCQSLPGSPFKPLTLRQLEQQEEILRVPFRRNKEEDLPSTKEERFPAVHKPIAIGSQPMLTVGTTHISKLTDDQLIKEFLSGSYCFHGGVGWWKYEFCYGKHVHQYHEDKDSGKTAVVVGTWNQDEHIEWAKKNTARAYHLQDDGTQTVRMVSHFYGNGDVCDITDKPRQVTVKLKCKESDSPHAVTVYMLEPHSCQYILGVESPVICKILDTADENGLLSLPN
;
A
#
# COMPACT_ATOMS: atom_id res chain seq x y z
N MET A 1 -6.97 -19.48 18.33
CA MET A 1 -7.06 -20.55 17.32
C MET A 1 -8.26 -20.24 16.43
N THR A 2 -8.06 -20.00 15.15
CA THR A 2 -9.13 -19.58 14.23
C THR A 2 -10.02 -20.79 13.90
N PRO A 3 -11.34 -20.75 14.13
CA PRO A 3 -12.21 -21.87 13.82
C PRO A 3 -12.34 -22.06 12.29
N TYR A 4 -12.36 -23.32 11.85
CA TYR A 4 -12.46 -23.69 10.44
C TYR A 4 -13.32 -24.92 10.25
N TYR A 5 -13.84 -25.11 9.03
CA TYR A 5 -14.57 -26.30 8.62
C TYR A 5 -13.68 -27.17 7.72
N PRO A 6 -13.24 -28.36 8.18
CA PRO A 6 -12.39 -29.24 7.40
C PRO A 6 -13.19 -30.15 6.46
N VAL A 7 -12.67 -30.33 5.24
CA VAL A 7 -13.17 -31.29 4.25
C VAL A 7 -12.00 -32.10 3.71
N GLY A 8 -12.04 -33.42 3.91
CA GLY A 8 -11.06 -34.32 3.31
C GLY A 8 -11.46 -34.69 1.88
N MET A 9 -10.57 -34.48 0.93
CA MET A 9 -10.70 -34.90 -0.46
C MET A 9 -9.66 -35.98 -0.75
N GLY A 10 -10.13 -37.20 -1.02
CA GLY A 10 -9.30 -38.34 -1.37
C GLY A 10 -9.36 -38.69 -2.86
N ASN A 11 -8.70 -39.79 -3.23
CA ASN A 11 -8.73 -40.37 -4.58
C ASN A 11 -8.20 -39.45 -5.70
N GLY A 12 -7.22 -38.60 -5.39
CA GLY A 12 -6.51 -37.82 -6.40
C GLY A 12 -5.61 -38.68 -7.29
N THR A 13 -4.96 -38.04 -8.26
CA THR A 13 -4.04 -38.72 -9.19
C THR A 13 -2.97 -39.53 -8.43
N PRO A 14 -2.65 -40.76 -8.86
CA PRO A 14 -1.61 -41.59 -8.23
C PRO A 14 -0.26 -40.87 -8.12
N CYS A 15 0.35 -40.97 -6.94
CA CYS A 15 1.65 -40.38 -6.63
C CYS A 15 2.78 -41.41 -6.81
N SER A 16 3.64 -41.20 -7.79
CA SER A 16 4.81 -42.06 -8.05
C SER A 16 5.77 -42.14 -6.86
N LEU A 17 5.88 -41.06 -6.07
CA LEU A 17 6.76 -40.96 -4.90
C LEU A 17 6.20 -41.67 -3.65
N LYS A 18 4.92 -42.06 -3.65
CA LYS A 18 4.27 -42.82 -2.56
C LYS A 18 3.67 -44.14 -3.08
N GLN A 19 4.45 -44.93 -3.82
CA GLN A 19 4.04 -46.28 -4.26
C GLN A 19 2.69 -46.28 -4.99
N ASN A 20 2.44 -45.27 -5.84
CA ASN A 20 1.19 -45.04 -6.55
C ASN A 20 -0.07 -44.86 -5.68
N ARG A 21 0.08 -44.52 -4.39
CA ARG A 21 -1.07 -44.11 -3.58
C ARG A 21 -1.68 -42.80 -4.15
N PRO A 22 -3.01 -42.67 -4.15
CA PRO A 22 -3.66 -41.45 -4.64
C PRO A 22 -3.29 -40.25 -3.76
N ARG A 23 -3.08 -39.10 -4.40
CA ARG A 23 -2.93 -37.82 -3.68
C ARG A 23 -4.20 -37.54 -2.86
N SER A 24 -4.04 -36.88 -1.73
CA SER A 24 -5.15 -36.43 -0.88
C SER A 24 -4.97 -34.97 -0.48
N SER A 25 -6.07 -34.30 -0.20
CA SER A 25 -6.09 -32.89 0.20
C SER A 25 -7.02 -32.69 1.38
N THR A 26 -6.60 -31.91 2.36
CA THR A 26 -7.46 -31.39 3.43
C THR A 26 -7.78 -29.94 3.13
N VAL A 27 -9.05 -29.65 2.85
CA VAL A 27 -9.53 -28.29 2.58
C VAL A 27 -10.09 -27.70 3.87
N MET A 28 -9.57 -26.56 4.28
CA MET A 28 -9.97 -25.83 5.48
C MET A 28 -10.68 -24.55 5.06
N TYR A 29 -11.99 -24.52 5.26
CA TYR A 29 -12.79 -23.31 5.03
C TYR A 29 -12.78 -22.45 6.28
N ILE A 30 -12.36 -21.20 6.13
CA ILE A 30 -12.25 -20.22 7.21
C ILE A 30 -13.22 -19.07 6.92
N CYS A 31 -13.93 -18.62 7.96
CA CYS A 31 -14.75 -17.41 7.88
C CYS A 31 -13.86 -16.19 7.62
N HIS A 32 -14.14 -15.46 6.54
CA HIS A 32 -13.57 -14.13 6.29
C HIS A 32 -14.62 -13.21 5.67
N PRO A 33 -15.13 -12.20 6.42
CA PRO A 33 -16.25 -11.35 5.98
C PRO A 33 -16.00 -10.61 4.66
N GLU A 34 -14.75 -10.23 4.39
CA GLU A 34 -14.39 -9.43 3.20
C GLU A 34 -13.88 -10.29 2.02
N SER A 35 -13.87 -11.63 2.16
CA SER A 35 -13.38 -12.52 1.10
C SER A 35 -14.42 -12.77 0.01
N LYS A 36 -13.97 -13.06 -1.22
CA LYS A 36 -14.84 -13.37 -2.38
C LYS A 36 -14.86 -14.86 -2.75
N HIS A 37 -14.70 -15.76 -1.77
CA HIS A 37 -14.52 -17.21 -1.97
C HIS A 37 -13.19 -17.57 -2.67
N GLU A 38 -12.08 -17.19 -2.04
CA GLU A 38 -10.75 -17.36 -2.63
C GLU A 38 -9.91 -18.38 -1.87
N ILE A 39 -8.97 -19.02 -2.58
CA ILE A 39 -7.98 -19.91 -2.00
C ILE A 39 -6.86 -19.04 -1.43
N LEU A 40 -6.67 -19.06 -0.12
CA LEU A 40 -5.58 -18.35 0.56
C LEU A 40 -4.24 -19.05 0.34
N SER A 41 -4.21 -20.38 0.44
CA SER A 41 -2.98 -21.16 0.30
C SER A 41 -3.23 -22.59 -0.12
N VAL A 42 -2.28 -23.14 -0.86
CA VAL A 42 -2.15 -24.57 -1.15
C VAL A 42 -0.74 -24.96 -0.79
N ALA A 43 -0.58 -25.88 0.16
CA ALA A 43 0.72 -26.37 0.61
C ALA A 43 0.77 -27.89 0.54
N GLU A 44 1.89 -28.43 0.05
CA GLU A 44 2.19 -29.85 0.21
C GLU A 44 2.85 -30.04 1.57
N VAL A 45 2.08 -30.52 2.55
CA VAL A 45 2.54 -30.65 3.95
C VAL A 45 3.39 -31.90 4.15
N THR A 46 3.03 -32.98 3.44
CA THR A 46 3.87 -34.17 3.26
C THR A 46 3.77 -34.59 1.80
N THR A 47 4.72 -35.39 1.32
CA THR A 47 4.73 -35.81 -0.09
C THR A 47 3.37 -36.34 -0.54
N CYS A 48 2.77 -35.70 -1.54
CA CYS A 48 1.46 -36.03 -2.10
C CYS A 48 0.25 -35.90 -1.16
N GLU A 49 0.39 -35.18 -0.04
CA GLU A 49 -0.69 -34.77 0.85
C GLU A 49 -0.73 -33.24 0.93
N TYR A 50 -1.87 -32.67 0.55
CA TYR A 50 -2.04 -31.24 0.41
C TYR A 50 -2.92 -30.68 1.50
N GLU A 51 -2.62 -29.45 1.90
CA GLU A 51 -3.45 -28.64 2.76
C GLU A 51 -3.88 -27.39 1.97
N VAL A 52 -5.19 -27.17 1.89
CA VAL A 52 -5.77 -26.06 1.13
C VAL A 52 -6.55 -25.19 2.09
N VAL A 53 -6.29 -23.89 2.10
CA VAL A 53 -7.03 -22.92 2.92
C VAL A 53 -7.90 -22.06 2.03
N ILE A 54 -9.20 -22.02 2.33
CA ILE A 54 -10.19 -21.25 1.57
C ILE A 54 -10.84 -20.22 2.50
N LEU A 55 -10.84 -18.97 2.07
CA LEU A 55 -11.57 -17.90 2.74
C LEU A 55 -12.96 -17.78 2.15
N THR A 56 -13.98 -17.82 3.00
CA THR A 56 -15.37 -17.68 2.56
C THR A 56 -16.21 -16.89 3.58
N PRO A 57 -17.05 -15.94 3.14
CA PRO A 57 -17.97 -15.23 4.03
C PRO A 57 -19.13 -16.12 4.50
N LEU A 58 -19.43 -17.24 3.84
CA LEU A 58 -20.61 -18.07 4.15
C LEU A 58 -20.55 -18.69 5.55
N LEU A 59 -19.35 -19.02 6.03
CA LEU A 59 -19.16 -19.57 7.37
C LEU A 59 -19.32 -18.53 8.47
N CYS A 60 -19.25 -17.23 8.15
CA CYS A 60 -19.32 -16.16 9.13
C CYS A 60 -20.70 -15.98 9.76
N ASN A 61 -21.75 -16.48 9.09
CA ASN A 61 -23.11 -16.50 9.64
C ASN A 61 -23.25 -17.55 10.76
N HIS A 62 -22.38 -18.57 10.79
CA HIS A 62 -22.50 -19.66 11.74
C HIS A 62 -21.72 -19.38 13.04
N PRO A 63 -22.35 -19.43 14.23
CA PRO A 63 -21.72 -19.05 15.50
C PRO A 63 -20.45 -19.82 15.87
N LYS A 64 -20.30 -21.07 15.38
CA LYS A 64 -19.09 -21.89 15.66
C LYS A 64 -17.88 -21.54 14.79
N TYR A 65 -18.08 -20.83 13.67
CA TYR A 65 -17.01 -20.50 12.72
C TYR A 65 -16.79 -18.99 12.58
N ARG A 66 -17.68 -18.17 13.14
CA ARG A 66 -17.53 -16.72 13.20
C ARG A 66 -16.27 -16.34 13.99
N PHE A 67 -15.43 -15.53 13.36
CA PHE A 67 -14.30 -14.88 14.04
C PHE A 67 -14.82 -13.98 15.16
N ARG A 68 -14.39 -14.24 16.39
CA ARG A 68 -14.55 -13.30 17.51
C ARG A 68 -13.30 -12.44 17.52
N ALA A 69 -13.39 -11.22 17.00
CA ALA A 69 -12.33 -10.25 17.19
C ALA A 69 -12.13 -10.06 18.70
N SER A 70 -10.89 -10.23 19.18
CA SER A 70 -10.53 -9.70 20.49
C SER A 70 -10.84 -8.21 20.48
N PRO A 71 -11.43 -7.65 21.55
CA PRO A 71 -11.60 -6.20 21.63
C PRO A 71 -10.23 -5.56 21.46
N VAL A 72 -10.08 -4.78 20.38
CA VAL A 72 -8.91 -3.94 20.20
C VAL A 72 -9.05 -2.84 21.22
N ASN A 73 -8.20 -2.88 22.24
CA ASN A 73 -8.12 -1.77 23.19
C ASN A 73 -7.18 -0.75 22.56
N ASP A 74 -7.74 0.34 22.06
CA ASP A 74 -6.95 1.44 21.54
C ASP A 74 -6.21 2.12 22.70
N ILE A 75 -4.88 1.96 22.72
CA ILE A 75 -4.02 2.65 23.69
C ILE A 75 -3.57 3.96 23.05
N PHE A 76 -4.21 5.05 23.45
CA PHE A 76 -3.83 6.39 23.06
C PHE A 76 -2.69 6.90 23.95
N CYS A 77 -1.46 6.76 23.49
CA CYS A 77 -0.30 7.38 24.12
C CYS A 77 -0.21 8.85 23.70
N GLN A 78 -0.35 9.78 24.64
CA GLN A 78 -0.12 11.21 24.42
C GLN A 78 1.19 11.64 25.08
N SER A 79 1.97 12.47 24.39
CA SER A 79 3.15 13.09 24.99
C SER A 79 2.73 14.11 26.04
N LEU A 80 3.44 14.17 27.17
CA LEU A 80 3.21 15.20 28.18
C LEU A 80 3.59 16.60 27.63
N PRO A 81 2.96 17.69 28.11
CA PRO A 81 3.35 19.04 27.74
C PRO A 81 4.85 19.29 27.97
N GLY A 82 5.54 19.81 26.95
CA GLY A 82 7.00 20.04 27.01
C GLY A 82 7.87 18.82 26.66
N SER A 83 7.26 17.68 26.32
CA SER A 83 8.00 16.52 25.82
C SER A 83 8.65 16.82 24.48
N PRO A 84 9.87 16.33 24.21
CA PRO A 84 10.53 16.54 22.94
C PRO A 84 9.75 15.85 21.81
N PHE A 85 9.66 16.51 20.64
CA PHE A 85 8.99 16.00 19.42
C PHE A 85 9.47 14.61 18.97
N LYS A 86 10.65 14.19 19.46
CA LYS A 86 11.24 12.89 19.20
C LYS A 86 11.95 12.40 20.46
N PRO A 87 11.78 11.14 20.87
CA PRO A 87 12.57 10.58 21.97
C PRO A 87 14.05 10.78 21.69
N LEU A 88 14.78 11.27 22.70
CA LEU A 88 16.22 11.56 22.58
C LEU A 88 17.01 10.34 22.09
N THR A 89 16.66 9.15 22.59
CA THR A 89 17.24 7.86 22.16
C THR A 89 17.01 7.57 20.69
N LEU A 90 15.84 7.94 20.14
CA LEU A 90 15.54 7.72 18.73
C LEU A 90 16.34 8.67 17.83
N ARG A 91 16.52 9.94 18.24
CA ARG A 91 17.43 10.87 17.53
C ARG A 91 18.87 10.37 17.51
N GLN A 92 19.35 9.81 18.62
CA GLN A 92 20.71 9.29 18.72
C GLN A 92 20.93 8.07 17.81
N LEU A 93 19.94 7.16 17.73
CA LEU A 93 20.02 5.99 16.86
C LEU A 93 20.04 6.38 15.37
N GLU A 94 19.25 7.36 14.97
CA GLU A 94 19.24 7.83 13.58
C GLU A 94 20.53 8.54 13.20
N GLN A 95 21.09 9.35 14.09
CA GLN A 95 22.42 9.94 13.88
C GLN A 95 23.48 8.86 13.75
N GLN A 96 23.40 7.79 14.54
CA GLN A 96 24.31 6.65 14.43
C GLN A 96 24.15 5.92 13.09
N GLU A 97 22.92 5.74 12.61
CA GLU A 97 22.64 5.16 11.29
C GLU A 97 23.21 6.03 10.16
N GLU A 98 23.07 7.35 10.26
CA GLU A 98 23.55 8.31 9.28
C GLU A 98 25.09 8.37 9.22
N ILE A 99 25.77 8.22 10.37
CA ILE A 99 27.23 8.09 10.44
C ILE A 99 27.72 6.76 9.83
N LEU A 100 26.90 5.70 9.91
CA LEU A 100 27.22 4.40 9.31
C LEU A 100 26.91 4.34 7.81
N ARG A 101 26.15 5.29 7.27
CA ARG A 101 25.94 5.43 5.82
C ARG A 101 27.20 6.04 5.18
N VAL A 102 28.16 5.18 4.89
CA VAL A 102 29.37 5.55 4.14
C VAL A 102 28.97 6.09 2.75
N PRO A 103 29.46 7.26 2.31
CA PRO A 103 29.24 7.71 0.95
C PRO A 103 30.17 6.91 0.03
N PHE A 104 29.62 6.03 -0.80
CA PHE A 104 30.36 5.43 -1.92
C PHE A 104 30.75 6.53 -2.91
N ARG A 105 31.97 7.06 -2.77
CA ARG A 105 32.63 7.85 -3.82
C ARG A 105 32.95 6.90 -4.98
N ARG A 106 32.20 7.05 -6.06
CA ARG A 106 32.44 6.39 -7.34
C ARG A 106 33.68 7.02 -7.99
N ASN A 107 34.85 6.40 -7.82
CA ASN A 107 35.99 6.69 -8.69
C ASN A 107 35.93 5.76 -9.91
N LYS A 108 36.25 6.36 -11.05
CA LYS A 108 36.13 5.85 -12.42
C LYS A 108 37.18 4.77 -12.72
N GLU A 109 36.70 3.69 -13.36
CA GLU A 109 37.32 2.79 -14.36
C GLU A 109 38.85 2.62 -14.42
N GLU A 110 39.30 1.36 -14.30
CA GLU A 110 40.22 0.73 -15.27
C GLU A 110 39.87 -0.78 -15.42
N ASP A 111 40.02 -1.27 -16.66
CA ASP A 111 39.53 -2.51 -17.26
C ASP A 111 40.32 -3.81 -16.93
N LEU A 112 39.70 -4.96 -17.33
CA LEU A 112 40.24 -6.29 -17.75
C LEU A 112 40.03 -7.53 -16.83
N PRO A 113 39.93 -8.78 -17.39
CA PRO A 113 38.73 -9.61 -17.21
C PRO A 113 38.96 -11.07 -16.72
N SER A 114 37.83 -11.72 -16.38
CA SER A 114 37.53 -13.17 -16.41
C SER A 114 38.25 -14.12 -15.43
N THR A 115 37.48 -14.83 -14.60
CA THR A 115 37.37 -16.31 -14.61
C THR A 115 36.27 -16.81 -13.65
N LYS A 116 35.82 -18.05 -13.93
CA LYS A 116 34.61 -18.76 -13.49
C LYS A 116 34.58 -19.21 -12.02
N GLU A 117 33.34 -19.40 -11.56
CA GLU A 117 32.78 -20.44 -10.65
C GLU A 117 33.63 -20.95 -9.48
N GLU A 118 33.09 -20.89 -8.25
CA GLU A 118 32.42 -22.04 -7.61
C GLU A 118 31.80 -21.65 -6.26
N ARG A 119 30.60 -22.19 -6.02
CA ARG A 119 29.80 -22.10 -4.79
C ARG A 119 30.23 -23.24 -3.86
N PHE A 120 30.24 -23.03 -2.54
CA PHE A 120 29.62 -23.88 -1.48
C PHE A 120 30.00 -23.41 -0.05
N PRO A 121 29.24 -23.79 1.00
CA PRO A 121 28.66 -22.83 1.94
C PRO A 121 29.20 -22.95 3.38
N ALA A 122 28.99 -21.93 4.20
CA ALA A 122 29.07 -22.06 5.65
C ALA A 122 27.79 -21.52 6.32
N VAL A 123 27.13 -22.47 6.96
CA VAL A 123 25.95 -22.37 7.83
C VAL A 123 26.24 -21.46 9.02
N HIS A 124 25.31 -20.57 9.38
CA HIS A 124 24.60 -20.60 10.67
C HIS A 124 23.38 -19.67 10.66
N LYS A 125 22.21 -20.31 10.76
CA LYS A 125 20.89 -19.70 10.97
C LYS A 125 20.78 -19.14 12.39
N PRO A 126 20.00 -18.07 12.60
CA PRO A 126 19.08 -17.99 13.72
C PRO A 126 17.75 -18.63 13.33
N ILE A 127 17.28 -19.50 14.21
CA ILE A 127 15.98 -20.18 14.19
C ILE A 127 14.85 -19.15 14.17
N ALA A 128 13.92 -19.29 13.21
CA ALA A 128 12.62 -18.64 13.24
C ALA A 128 11.64 -19.51 14.03
N ILE A 129 11.23 -19.04 15.20
CA ILE A 129 10.02 -19.49 15.90
C ILE A 129 8.91 -18.51 15.51
N GLY A 130 7.74 -19.07 15.17
CA GLY A 130 6.72 -18.44 14.35
C GLY A 130 6.17 -17.09 14.82
N SER A 131 5.67 -16.31 13.85
CA SER A 131 4.36 -15.64 13.88
C SER A 131 4.20 -14.69 12.68
N GLN A 132 3.05 -14.81 12.01
CA GLN A 132 2.41 -13.90 11.03
C GLN A 132 3.02 -13.75 9.61
N PRO A 133 2.20 -13.86 8.55
CA PRO A 133 2.22 -12.87 7.49
C PRO A 133 1.32 -11.72 7.94
N MET A 134 1.91 -10.61 8.38
CA MET A 134 1.20 -9.33 8.35
C MET A 134 0.92 -9.02 6.89
N LEU A 135 -0.35 -9.05 6.50
CA LEU A 135 -0.82 -8.40 5.29
C LEU A 135 -0.53 -6.91 5.43
N THR A 136 0.26 -6.42 4.48
CA THR A 136 0.71 -5.05 4.36
C THR A 136 -0.46 -4.10 4.10
N VAL A 137 -0.75 -3.22 5.06
CA VAL A 137 -1.09 -1.82 4.76
C VAL A 137 -0.06 -0.99 5.51
N GLY A 138 0.91 -0.48 4.76
CA GLY A 138 2.00 0.31 5.31
C GLY A 138 1.47 1.60 5.89
N THR A 139 1.79 1.83 7.17
CA THR A 139 2.24 3.12 7.71
C THR A 139 2.56 2.96 9.18
N THR A 140 3.82 2.61 9.48
CA THR A 140 4.41 2.75 10.82
C THR A 140 4.60 4.22 11.24
N HIS A 141 4.27 5.18 10.36
CA HIS A 141 4.42 6.61 10.59
C HIS A 141 3.12 7.37 10.93
N ILE A 142 1.91 6.84 10.64
CA ILE A 142 0.67 7.63 10.79
C ILE A 142 0.09 7.59 12.21
N SER A 143 0.36 6.56 13.02
CA SER A 143 -0.26 6.35 14.34
C SER A 143 0.06 7.42 15.42
N LYS A 144 0.78 8.49 15.06
CA LYS A 144 1.23 9.56 15.96
C LYS A 144 0.65 10.94 15.64
N LEU A 145 -0.09 11.11 14.54
CA LEU A 145 -0.57 12.41 14.07
C LEU A 145 -2.08 12.54 14.34
N THR A 146 -2.51 13.72 14.79
CA THR A 146 -3.94 14.07 14.78
C THR A 146 -4.40 14.32 13.35
N ASP A 147 -5.70 14.19 13.07
CA ASP A 147 -6.26 14.43 11.74
C ASP A 147 -5.91 15.83 11.20
N ASP A 148 -5.95 16.86 12.06
CA ASP A 148 -5.63 18.24 11.66
C ASP A 148 -4.14 18.42 11.31
N GLN A 149 -3.25 17.73 12.02
CA GLN A 149 -1.82 17.77 11.71
C GLN A 149 -1.53 17.01 10.43
N LEU A 150 -2.15 15.84 10.23
CA LEU A 150 -2.05 15.07 9.01
C LEU A 150 -2.52 15.87 7.80
N ILE A 151 -3.63 16.61 7.91
CA ILE A 151 -4.13 17.51 6.85
C ILE A 151 -3.11 18.60 6.53
N LYS A 152 -2.54 19.25 7.55
CA LYS A 152 -1.53 20.30 7.37
C LYS A 152 -0.27 19.77 6.69
N GLU A 153 0.21 18.62 7.12
CA GLU A 153 1.41 18.00 6.56
C GLU A 153 1.15 17.50 5.13
N PHE A 154 -0.02 16.92 4.87
CA PHE A 154 -0.44 16.50 3.53
C PHE A 154 -0.55 17.69 2.58
N LEU A 155 -1.31 18.74 2.92
CA LEU A 155 -1.52 19.89 2.03
C LEU A 155 -0.27 20.75 1.81
N SER A 156 0.69 20.73 2.75
CA SER A 156 2.02 21.33 2.54
C SER A 156 2.94 20.46 1.67
N GLY A 157 2.52 19.24 1.35
CA GLY A 157 3.32 18.23 0.67
C GLY A 157 4.50 17.71 1.50
N SER A 158 4.52 17.94 2.82
CA SER A 158 5.53 17.38 3.72
C SER A 158 5.24 15.92 4.06
N TYR A 159 3.97 15.54 4.07
CA TYR A 159 3.52 14.16 4.14
C TYR A 159 2.94 13.69 2.80
N CYS A 160 3.24 12.44 2.45
CA CYS A 160 2.81 11.83 1.18
C CYS A 160 1.99 10.58 1.46
N PHE A 161 0.95 10.36 0.66
CA PHE A 161 0.20 9.12 0.70
C PHE A 161 0.95 8.04 -0.06
N HIS A 162 1.08 6.88 0.58
CA HIS A 162 1.70 5.70 -0.02
C HIS A 162 0.67 4.58 -0.16
N GLY A 163 0.82 3.76 -1.18
CA GLY A 163 0.01 2.56 -1.34
C GLY A 163 0.44 1.72 -2.53
N GLY A 164 -0.46 0.87 -3.02
CA GLY A 164 -0.17 -0.08 -4.09
C GLY A 164 -0.04 -1.52 -3.59
N VAL A 165 -0.59 -2.44 -4.39
CA VAL A 165 -0.64 -3.87 -4.11
C VAL A 165 0.29 -4.63 -5.05
N GLY A 166 0.87 -5.73 -4.57
CA GLY A 166 1.79 -6.54 -5.37
C GLY A 166 3.12 -5.83 -5.66
N TRP A 167 3.58 -5.95 -6.90
CA TRP A 167 4.88 -5.47 -7.38
C TRP A 167 5.02 -3.94 -7.34
N TRP A 168 3.96 -3.21 -7.73
CA TRP A 168 4.01 -1.75 -7.82
C TRP A 168 3.56 -1.07 -6.53
N LYS A 169 4.34 -0.07 -6.13
CA LYS A 169 4.05 0.87 -5.06
C LYS A 169 3.95 2.27 -5.63
N TYR A 170 3.15 3.09 -4.96
CA TYR A 170 2.86 4.46 -5.36
C TYR A 170 3.11 5.39 -4.18
N GLU A 171 3.62 6.57 -4.49
CA GLU A 171 3.78 7.68 -3.56
C GLU A 171 3.16 8.91 -4.20
N PHE A 172 2.33 9.62 -3.44
CA PHE A 172 1.69 10.85 -3.87
C PHE A 172 1.87 11.93 -2.82
N CYS A 173 2.58 12.99 -3.21
CA CYS A 173 2.81 14.17 -2.40
C CYS A 173 2.01 15.34 -2.99
N TYR A 174 1.04 15.85 -2.24
CA TYR A 174 0.17 16.94 -2.69
C TYR A 174 0.99 18.18 -3.09
N GLY A 175 0.69 18.76 -4.24
CA GLY A 175 1.37 19.94 -4.77
C GLY A 175 2.83 19.70 -5.14
N LYS A 176 3.29 18.44 -5.23
CA LYS A 176 4.67 18.10 -5.56
C LYS A 176 4.77 17.09 -6.69
N HIS A 177 4.49 15.81 -6.43
CA HIS A 177 4.76 14.75 -7.39
C HIS A 177 3.98 13.46 -7.13
N VAL A 178 3.93 12.62 -8.15
CA VAL A 178 3.46 11.24 -8.11
C VAL A 178 4.59 10.34 -8.58
N HIS A 179 5.01 9.40 -7.73
CA HIS A 179 6.00 8.40 -8.05
C HIS A 179 5.37 7.00 -8.09
N GLN A 180 5.84 6.19 -9.03
CA GLN A 180 5.65 4.75 -9.04
C GLN A 180 7.01 4.11 -8.76
N TYR A 181 7.05 3.10 -7.88
CA TYR A 181 8.29 2.39 -7.59
C TYR A 181 8.05 0.93 -7.26
N HIS A 182 9.10 0.12 -7.38
CA HIS A 182 9.16 -1.21 -6.81
C HIS A 182 10.52 -1.40 -6.11
N GLU A 183 10.55 -2.24 -5.09
CA GLU A 183 11.77 -2.56 -4.35
C GLU A 183 12.02 -4.06 -4.45
N ASP A 184 13.17 -4.42 -5.00
CA ASP A 184 13.68 -5.79 -5.01
C ASP A 184 14.82 -5.91 -3.99
N LYS A 185 14.93 -7.09 -3.37
CA LYS A 185 15.99 -7.36 -2.38
C LYS A 185 17.38 -7.34 -3.00
N ASP A 186 17.47 -7.66 -4.29
CA ASP A 186 18.76 -7.82 -4.97
C ASP A 186 19.15 -6.58 -5.81
N SER A 187 18.18 -5.88 -6.42
CA SER A 187 18.42 -4.75 -7.33
C SER A 187 18.09 -3.36 -6.77
N GLY A 188 17.52 -3.28 -5.56
CA GLY A 188 17.19 -2.02 -4.90
C GLY A 188 15.87 -1.42 -5.37
N LYS A 189 15.73 -0.10 -5.20
CA LYS A 189 14.50 0.66 -5.53
C LYS A 189 14.58 1.21 -6.95
N THR A 190 13.69 0.74 -7.82
CA THR A 190 13.44 1.37 -9.13
C THR A 190 12.26 2.31 -8.98
N ALA A 191 12.42 3.59 -9.34
CA ALA A 191 11.39 4.61 -9.26
C ALA A 191 11.22 5.32 -10.61
N VAL A 192 9.97 5.65 -10.94
CA VAL A 192 9.54 6.39 -12.13
C VAL A 192 8.71 7.57 -11.68
N VAL A 193 9.00 8.75 -12.21
CA VAL A 193 8.20 9.96 -12.02
C VAL A 193 7.00 9.89 -12.96
N VAL A 194 5.81 9.72 -12.40
CA VAL A 194 4.57 9.62 -13.18
C VAL A 194 4.07 11.02 -13.55
N GLY A 195 4.24 11.97 -12.65
CA GLY A 195 3.94 13.38 -12.89
C GLY A 195 4.40 14.28 -11.76
N THR A 196 4.64 15.53 -12.09
CA THR A 196 5.07 16.63 -11.22
C THR A 196 4.01 17.72 -11.23
N TRP A 197 3.84 18.40 -10.10
CA TRP A 197 2.88 19.47 -9.95
C TRP A 197 3.33 20.74 -10.68
N ASN A 198 2.41 21.32 -11.44
CA ASN A 198 2.53 22.68 -11.96
C ASN A 198 1.16 23.34 -11.86
N GLN A 199 1.08 24.42 -11.09
CA GLN A 199 -0.19 25.09 -10.81
C GLN A 199 -0.83 25.70 -12.07
N ASP A 200 -0.04 26.31 -12.96
CA ASP A 200 -0.55 26.95 -14.17
C ASP A 200 -1.08 25.91 -15.16
N GLU A 201 -0.35 24.81 -15.34
CA GLU A 201 -0.82 23.68 -16.18
C GLU A 201 -2.10 23.07 -15.62
N HIS A 202 -2.20 22.92 -14.29
CA HIS A 202 -3.41 22.41 -13.66
C HIS A 202 -4.60 23.34 -13.86
N ILE A 203 -4.43 24.66 -13.72
CA ILE A 203 -5.51 25.64 -13.94
C ILE A 203 -5.98 25.58 -15.41
N GLU A 204 -5.07 25.50 -16.38
CA GLU A 204 -5.43 25.34 -17.79
C GLU A 204 -6.15 24.01 -18.08
N TRP A 205 -5.74 22.94 -17.40
CA TRP A 205 -6.43 21.67 -17.45
C TRP A 205 -7.84 21.77 -16.85
N ALA A 206 -8.00 22.43 -15.69
CA ALA A 206 -9.27 22.57 -14.98
C ALA A 206 -10.30 23.42 -15.74
N LYS A 207 -9.86 24.37 -16.57
CA LYS A 207 -10.77 25.10 -17.48
C LYS A 207 -11.46 24.19 -18.51
N LYS A 208 -10.84 23.06 -18.85
CA LYS A 208 -11.30 22.12 -19.89
C LYS A 208 -11.89 20.83 -19.30
N ASN A 209 -11.80 20.64 -18.00
CA ASN A 209 -12.16 19.40 -17.31
C ASN A 209 -12.91 19.70 -16.02
N THR A 210 -13.77 18.78 -15.59
CA THR A 210 -14.48 18.95 -14.32
C THR A 210 -13.56 18.63 -13.14
N ALA A 211 -12.99 19.66 -12.50
CA ALA A 211 -12.07 19.49 -11.37
C ALA A 211 -12.77 19.09 -10.06
N ARG A 212 -14.08 19.37 -9.90
CA ARG A 212 -14.89 19.02 -8.72
C ARG A 212 -16.08 18.14 -9.10
N ALA A 213 -16.29 17.05 -8.37
CA ALA A 213 -17.53 16.28 -8.47
C ALA A 213 -18.35 16.43 -7.18
N TYR A 214 -19.62 16.77 -7.34
CA TYR A 214 -20.55 17.01 -6.24
C TYR A 214 -21.41 15.79 -5.95
N HIS A 215 -21.88 15.69 -4.72
CA HIS A 215 -22.93 14.78 -4.30
C HIS A 215 -24.10 15.59 -3.74
N LEU A 216 -25.30 15.27 -4.22
CA LEU A 216 -26.55 15.78 -3.65
C LEU A 216 -26.90 14.95 -2.42
N GLN A 217 -26.93 15.59 -1.25
CA GLN A 217 -27.42 14.97 -0.03
C GLN A 217 -28.96 14.94 -0.01
N ASP A 218 -29.52 14.07 0.83
CA ASP A 218 -30.98 13.88 0.94
C ASP A 218 -31.72 15.14 1.45
N ASP A 219 -30.99 16.05 2.12
CA ASP A 219 -31.49 17.35 2.58
C ASP A 219 -31.43 18.47 1.51
N GLY A 220 -30.95 18.13 0.30
CA GLY A 220 -30.79 19.06 -0.81
C GLY A 220 -29.46 19.84 -0.82
N THR A 221 -28.57 19.63 0.17
CA THR A 221 -27.25 20.26 0.18
C THR A 221 -26.29 19.59 -0.82
N GLN A 222 -25.43 20.37 -1.46
CA GLN A 222 -24.36 19.85 -2.32
C GLN A 222 -23.03 19.90 -1.58
N THR A 223 -22.37 18.75 -1.48
CA THR A 223 -21.02 18.65 -0.89
C THR A 223 -20.04 18.11 -1.93
N VAL A 224 -18.79 18.56 -1.85
CA VAL A 224 -17.76 18.11 -2.78
C VAL A 224 -17.34 16.70 -2.37
N ARG A 225 -17.56 15.71 -3.25
CA ARG A 225 -17.22 14.30 -2.96
C ARG A 225 -15.87 13.89 -3.54
N MET A 226 -15.39 14.63 -4.53
CA MET A 226 -14.12 14.37 -5.19
C MET A 226 -13.54 15.66 -5.75
N VAL A 227 -12.22 15.82 -5.65
CA VAL A 227 -11.44 16.76 -6.47
C VAL A 227 -10.47 16.01 -7.37
N SER A 228 -10.20 16.58 -8.55
CA SER A 228 -9.28 16.05 -9.55
C SER A 228 -8.18 17.04 -9.84
N HIS A 229 -6.93 16.59 -9.72
CA HIS A 229 -5.72 17.39 -9.97
C HIS A 229 -4.91 16.82 -11.12
N PHE A 230 -4.30 17.69 -11.90
CA PHE A 230 -3.45 17.30 -13.03
C PHE A 230 -1.98 17.47 -12.66
N TYR A 231 -1.20 16.41 -12.91
CA TYR A 231 0.25 16.40 -12.73
C TYR A 231 0.87 15.99 -14.07
N GLY A 232 1.63 16.91 -14.67
CA GLY A 232 2.30 16.74 -15.97
C GLY A 232 3.80 16.48 -15.79
N ASN A 233 4.58 16.54 -16.87
CA ASN A 233 6.06 16.55 -16.80
C ASN A 233 6.66 15.36 -16.02
N GLY A 234 6.12 14.16 -16.20
CA GLY A 234 6.74 12.91 -15.72
C GLY A 234 7.88 12.44 -16.63
N ASP A 235 8.49 11.31 -16.27
CA ASP A 235 9.54 10.68 -17.07
C ASP A 235 9.06 10.38 -18.49
N VAL A 236 9.97 10.49 -19.46
CA VAL A 236 9.65 10.25 -20.87
C VAL A 236 9.24 8.79 -21.08
N CYS A 237 8.09 8.60 -21.71
CA CYS A 237 7.55 7.30 -22.09
C CYS A 237 8.35 6.72 -23.25
N ASP A 238 8.83 5.50 -23.10
CA ASP A 238 9.54 4.74 -24.14
C ASP A 238 8.67 4.43 -25.36
N ILE A 239 7.36 4.27 -25.16
CA ILE A 239 6.41 3.92 -26.22
C ILE A 239 5.95 5.15 -27.01
N THR A 240 5.61 6.24 -26.31
CA THR A 240 4.99 7.41 -26.93
C THR A 240 5.96 8.56 -27.15
N ASP A 241 7.17 8.48 -26.58
CA ASP A 241 8.20 9.52 -26.56
C ASP A 241 7.71 10.86 -25.98
N LYS A 242 6.65 10.81 -25.17
CA LYS A 242 6.07 11.97 -24.48
C LYS A 242 6.24 11.82 -22.97
N PRO A 243 6.34 12.93 -22.21
CA PRO A 243 6.31 12.88 -20.75
C PRO A 243 5.06 12.16 -20.24
N ARG A 244 5.23 11.30 -19.23
CA ARG A 244 4.11 10.71 -18.50
C ARG A 244 3.28 11.81 -17.82
N GLN A 245 1.98 11.55 -17.69
CA GLN A 245 1.06 12.47 -17.03
C GLN A 245 0.02 11.70 -16.22
N VAL A 246 -0.46 12.29 -15.13
CA VAL A 246 -1.44 11.66 -14.25
C VAL A 246 -2.51 12.62 -13.77
N THR A 247 -3.75 12.15 -13.76
CA THR A 247 -4.86 12.82 -13.08
C THR A 247 -5.08 12.17 -11.72
N VAL A 248 -4.81 12.89 -10.65
CA VAL A 248 -5.02 12.45 -9.26
C VAL A 248 -6.45 12.76 -8.86
N LYS A 249 -7.20 11.74 -8.43
CA LYS A 249 -8.57 11.87 -7.93
C LYS A 249 -8.59 11.61 -6.43
N LEU A 250 -8.77 12.67 -5.65
CA LEU A 250 -8.93 12.62 -4.20
C LEU A 250 -10.41 12.42 -3.90
N LYS A 251 -10.74 11.35 -3.16
CA LYS A 251 -12.11 10.96 -2.85
C LYS A 251 -12.28 10.75 -1.36
N CYS A 252 -13.39 11.27 -0.84
CA CYS A 252 -13.83 10.92 0.49
C CYS A 252 -14.32 9.46 0.52
N LYS A 253 -13.87 8.72 1.52
CA LYS A 253 -14.33 7.37 1.82
C LYS A 253 -14.35 7.15 3.32
N GLU A 254 -15.55 7.02 3.86
CA GLU A 254 -15.76 6.69 5.27
C GLU A 254 -15.13 5.34 5.64
N SER A 255 -14.56 5.25 6.84
CA SER A 255 -13.94 4.04 7.36
C SER A 255 -13.88 4.09 8.88
N ASP A 256 -13.94 2.92 9.53
CA ASP A 256 -13.72 2.79 10.98
C ASP A 256 -12.30 3.18 11.40
N SER A 257 -11.35 3.19 10.45
CA SER A 257 -9.99 3.67 10.68
C SER A 257 -9.82 5.07 10.09
N PRO A 258 -9.65 6.13 10.91
CA PRO A 258 -9.57 7.52 10.43
C PRO A 258 -8.35 7.77 9.52
N HIS A 259 -7.35 6.90 9.60
CA HIS A 259 -6.09 6.97 8.88
C HIS A 259 -5.98 5.98 7.73
N ALA A 260 -7.07 5.26 7.40
CA ALA A 260 -7.05 4.36 6.26
C ALA A 260 -6.86 5.15 4.96
N VAL A 261 -5.93 4.68 4.12
CA VAL A 261 -5.68 5.24 2.79
C VAL A 261 -5.65 4.11 1.78
N THR A 262 -6.47 4.23 0.74
CA THR A 262 -6.45 3.34 -0.42
C THR A 262 -5.90 4.10 -1.61
N VAL A 263 -4.80 3.61 -2.19
CA VAL A 263 -4.18 4.19 -3.39
C VAL A 263 -4.16 3.15 -4.51
N TYR A 264 -4.66 3.52 -5.68
CA TYR A 264 -4.63 2.69 -6.88
C TYR A 264 -4.32 3.51 -8.13
N MET A 265 -3.74 2.86 -9.14
CA MET A 265 -3.40 3.46 -10.42
C MET A 265 -4.12 2.74 -11.55
N LEU A 266 -4.66 3.50 -12.50
CA LEU A 266 -5.23 3.01 -13.74
C LEU A 266 -4.51 3.67 -14.92
N GLU A 267 -4.23 2.91 -15.98
CA GLU A 267 -3.61 3.41 -17.22
C GLU A 267 -4.60 3.25 -18.38
N PRO A 268 -5.56 4.18 -18.55
CA PRO A 268 -6.54 4.10 -19.64
C PRO A 268 -5.91 4.24 -21.03
N HIS A 269 -4.79 4.96 -21.13
CA HIS A 269 -3.99 5.08 -22.36
C HIS A 269 -2.51 4.99 -21.99
N SER A 270 -1.68 4.53 -22.92
CA SER A 270 -0.24 4.40 -22.71
C SER A 270 0.38 5.69 -22.19
N CYS A 271 1.02 5.62 -21.01
CA CYS A 271 1.68 6.73 -20.32
C CYS A 271 0.75 7.88 -19.88
N GLN A 272 -0.56 7.66 -19.85
CA GLN A 272 -1.54 8.55 -19.24
C GLN A 272 -2.27 7.82 -18.11
N TYR A 273 -2.17 8.34 -16.90
CA TYR A 273 -2.60 7.63 -15.71
C TYR A 273 -3.73 8.34 -14.97
N ILE A 274 -4.49 7.56 -14.19
CA ILE A 274 -5.42 8.05 -13.19
C ILE A 274 -5.03 7.44 -11.85
N LEU A 275 -4.61 8.28 -10.91
CA LEU A 275 -4.32 7.88 -9.54
C LEU A 275 -5.55 8.13 -8.67
N GLY A 276 -6.16 7.09 -8.14
CA GLY A 276 -7.23 7.21 -7.15
C GLY A 276 -6.66 7.17 -5.73
N VAL A 277 -7.00 8.17 -4.92
CA VAL A 277 -6.69 8.22 -3.49
C VAL A 277 -7.99 8.36 -2.71
N GLU A 278 -8.28 7.37 -1.87
CA GLU A 278 -9.48 7.31 -1.04
C GLU A 278 -9.08 7.27 0.44
N SER A 279 -9.58 8.21 1.25
CA SER A 279 -9.30 8.26 2.69
C SER A 279 -10.37 9.04 3.46
N PRO A 280 -10.66 8.70 4.74
CA PRO A 280 -11.53 9.50 5.60
C PRO A 280 -11.00 10.92 5.85
N VAL A 281 -9.68 11.10 5.92
CA VAL A 281 -9.08 12.42 6.16
C VAL A 281 -9.39 13.42 5.03
N ILE A 282 -9.58 12.90 3.81
CA ILE A 282 -9.95 13.72 2.64
C ILE A 282 -11.36 14.30 2.82
N CYS A 283 -12.28 13.59 3.49
CA CYS A 283 -13.65 14.06 3.74
C CYS A 283 -13.69 15.42 4.44
N LYS A 284 -12.72 15.71 5.33
CA LYS A 284 -12.67 16.96 6.10
C LYS A 284 -12.22 18.19 5.29
N ILE A 285 -11.57 17.97 4.14
CA ILE A 285 -10.94 19.03 3.36
C ILE A 285 -11.60 19.26 2.01
N LEU A 286 -12.42 18.34 1.49
CA LEU A 286 -13.02 18.48 0.16
C LEU A 286 -13.88 19.74 0.01
N ASP A 287 -14.60 20.16 1.05
CA ASP A 287 -15.43 21.37 1.00
C ASP A 287 -14.61 22.67 1.01
N THR A 288 -13.29 22.60 1.26
CA THR A 288 -12.37 23.74 1.12
C THR A 288 -11.92 23.98 -0.33
N ALA A 289 -12.35 23.11 -1.27
CA ALA A 289 -11.93 23.14 -2.65
C ALA A 289 -12.47 24.36 -3.42
N ASP A 290 -11.58 25.12 -4.03
CA ASP A 290 -11.94 26.22 -4.92
C ASP A 290 -12.55 25.72 -6.26
N GLU A 291 -12.84 26.64 -7.19
CA GLU A 291 -13.41 26.29 -8.50
C GLU A 291 -12.54 25.36 -9.35
N ASN A 292 -11.23 25.41 -9.16
CA ASN A 292 -10.25 24.57 -9.82
C ASN A 292 -9.97 23.26 -9.06
N GLY A 293 -10.65 23.03 -7.94
CA GLY A 293 -10.45 21.85 -7.09
C GLY A 293 -9.24 21.96 -6.16
N LEU A 294 -8.58 23.12 -6.05
CA LEU A 294 -7.45 23.33 -5.15
C LEU A 294 -7.94 23.35 -3.70
N LEU A 295 -7.36 22.49 -2.87
CA LEU A 295 -7.68 22.36 -1.46
C LEU A 295 -6.89 23.37 -0.62
N SER A 296 -7.51 23.83 0.47
CA SER A 296 -6.90 24.75 1.43
C SER A 296 -7.06 24.22 2.86
N LEU A 297 -6.36 24.83 3.82
CA LEU A 297 -6.53 24.46 5.21
C LEU A 297 -7.92 24.88 5.69
N PRO A 298 -8.66 24.01 6.41
CA PRO A 298 -9.90 24.42 7.07
C PRO A 298 -9.62 25.55 8.06
N ASN A 299 -10.52 26.54 8.11
CA ASN A 299 -10.48 27.65 9.07
C ASN A 299 -10.83 27.19 10.49
#